data_AF-A0A937YCZ7-F1
#
_entry.id   AF-A0A937YCZ7-F1
#
_cell.length_a   1.000
_cell.length_b   1.000
_cell.length_c   1.000
_cell.angle_alpha   90.00
_cell.angle_beta   90.00
_cell.angle_gamma   90.00
#
_symmetry.space_group_name_H-M   'P 1'
#
loop_
_entity.id
_entity.type
_entity.pdbx_description
1 polymer ?
#
loop_
_entity_poly.entity_id
_entity_poly.type
_entity_poly.pdbx_seq_one_letter_code
_entity_poly.pdbx_strand_id
1 'polypeptide(L)' 'MLSNADNQLLTQTGPDTPMGQYFRRYWQPVALSRELPHPDCAPLRVRVMGEALLAFRDST' A
#
# COMPACT_ATOMS: atom_id res chain seq x y z
N MET A 1 18.49 0.38 -21.67
CA MET A 1 17.60 1.13 -20.77
C MET A 1 16.29 1.39 -21.49
N LEU A 2 15.16 1.42 -20.78
CA LEU A 2 13.85 1.74 -21.36
C LEU A 2 13.76 3.21 -21.79
N SER A 3 12.77 3.54 -22.63
CA SER A 3 12.49 4.94 -23.00
C SER A 3 12.04 5.76 -21.79
N ASN A 4 12.15 7.09 -21.87
CA ASN A 4 11.64 7.96 -20.82
C ASN A 4 10.13 7.76 -20.60
N ALA A 5 9.37 7.62 -21.69
CA ALA A 5 7.93 7.38 -21.66
C ALA A 5 7.58 6.06 -20.96
N ASP A 6 8.31 4.98 -21.26
CA ASP A 6 8.07 3.68 -20.60
C ASP A 6 8.40 3.74 -19.10
N ASN A 7 9.47 4.45 -18.73
CA ASN A 7 9.80 4.65 -17.33
C ASN A 7 8.70 5.42 -16.60
N GLN A 8 8.16 6.48 -17.20
CA GLN A 8 7.04 7.24 -16.63
C GLN A 8 5.79 6.36 -16.48
N LEU A 9 5.48 5.53 -17.49
CA LEU A 9 4.33 4.63 -17.43
C LEU A 9 4.47 3.60 -16.31
N LEU A 10 5.63 2.94 -16.20
CA LEU A 10 5.83 1.77 -15.34
C LEU A 10 6.12 2.11 -13.86
N THR A 11 6.65 3.30 -13.57
CA THR A 11 7.16 3.61 -12.22
C THR A 11 6.23 4.46 -11.35
N GLN A 12 5.21 5.08 -11.94
CA GLN A 12 4.27 5.94 -11.22
C GLN A 12 3.13 5.09 -10.64
N THR A 13 3.09 4.91 -9.32
CA THR A 13 2.12 4.04 -8.62
C THR A 13 1.14 4.79 -7.71
N GLY A 14 1.11 6.12 -7.82
CA GLY A 14 0.17 6.96 -7.08
C GLY A 14 -1.30 6.76 -7.49
N PRO A 15 -2.23 7.50 -6.87
CA PRO A 15 -3.62 7.53 -7.29
C PRO A 15 -3.76 7.89 -8.79
N ASP A 16 -4.73 7.28 -9.46
CA ASP A 16 -5.09 7.54 -10.86
C ASP A 16 -4.01 7.27 -11.93
N THR A 17 -2.82 6.80 -11.56
CA THR A 17 -1.81 6.38 -12.55
C THR A 17 -2.12 4.99 -13.08
N PRO A 18 -1.71 4.65 -14.32
CA PRO A 18 -1.96 3.32 -14.88
C PRO A 18 -1.43 2.19 -13.98
N MET A 19 -0.20 2.32 -13.48
CA MET A 19 0.37 1.31 -12.59
C MET A 19 -0.22 1.38 -11.18
N GLY A 20 -0.63 2.54 -10.68
CA GLY A 20 -1.34 2.66 -9.41
C GLY A 20 -2.68 1.91 -9.43
N GLN A 21 -3.44 2.00 -10.53
CA GLN A 21 -4.65 1.23 -10.74
C GLN A 21 -4.37 -0.26 -10.90
N TYR A 22 -3.28 -0.62 -11.58
CA TYR A 22 -2.87 -2.02 -11.75
C TYR A 22 -2.51 -2.68 -10.40
N PHE A 23 -1.66 -2.05 -9.58
CA PHE A 23 -1.23 -2.60 -8.28
C PHE A 23 -2.38 -2.79 -7.30
N ARG A 24 -3.41 -1.93 -7.34
CA ARG A 24 -4.63 -2.04 -6.51
C ARG A 24 -5.50 -3.26 -6.82
N ARG A 25 -5.23 -3.96 -7.94
CA ARG A 25 -5.90 -5.24 -8.28
C ARG A 25 -5.27 -6.44 -7.57
N TYR A 26 -4.19 -6.23 -6.80
CA TYR A 26 -3.44 -7.29 -6.13
C TYR A 26 -3.29 -6.98 -4.63
N TRP A 27 -3.22 -8.03 -3.81
CA TRP A 27 -2.91 -7.91 -2.39
C TRP A 27 -1.49 -7.41 -2.18
N GLN A 28 -1.36 -6.36 -1.37
CA GLN A 28 -0.08 -5.80 -0.96
C GLN A 28 0.16 -6.10 0.53
N PRO A 29 1.35 -6.58 0.92
CA PRO A 29 1.73 -6.61 2.32
C PRO A 29 1.99 -5.18 2.81
N VAL A 30 1.28 -4.78 3.87
CA VAL A 30 1.34 -3.39 4.39
C VAL A 30 1.81 -3.29 5.85
N ALA A 31 1.77 -4.39 6.59
CA ALA A 31 2.23 -4.49 7.98
C ALA A 31 2.55 -5.96 8.31
N LEU A 32 3.39 -6.16 9.32
CA LEU A 32 3.71 -7.46 9.91
C LEU A 32 2.76 -7.75 11.08
N SER A 33 2.40 -9.03 11.27
CA SER A 33 1.53 -9.44 12.39
C SER A 33 2.08 -9.07 13.77
N ARG A 34 3.40 -8.91 13.92
CA ARG A 34 4.04 -8.49 15.18
C ARG A 34 3.94 -7.00 15.47
N GLU A 35 3.67 -6.17 14.45
CA GLU A 35 3.47 -4.72 14.62
C GLU A 35 2.10 -4.41 15.23
N LEU A 36 1.15 -5.34 15.10
CA LEU A 36 -0.16 -5.30 15.76
C LEU A 36 -0.29 -6.56 16.64
N PRO A 37 0.42 -6.68 17.78
CA PRO A 37 0.67 -7.98 18.42
C PRO A 37 -0.57 -8.67 19.01
N HIS A 38 -1.57 -7.92 19.46
CA HIS A 38 -2.80 -8.44 20.06
C HIS A 38 -4.01 -7.59 19.63
N PRO A 39 -5.24 -8.10 19.78
CA PRO A 39 -6.44 -7.30 19.56
C PRO A 39 -6.43 -5.98 20.35
N ASP A 40 -7.02 -4.94 19.75
CA ASP A 40 -7.15 -3.59 20.32
C ASP A 40 -5.83 -2.93 20.77
N CYS A 41 -4.68 -3.41 20.27
CA CYS A 41 -3.41 -2.70 20.42
C CYS A 41 -3.44 -1.35 19.68
N ALA A 42 -2.42 -0.52 19.93
CA ALA A 42 -2.31 0.77 19.25
C ALA A 42 -2.34 0.59 17.72
N PRO A 43 -3.22 1.30 17.00
CA PRO A 43 -3.33 1.14 15.55
C PRO A 43 -2.09 1.70 14.85
N LEU A 44 -1.75 1.11 13.71
CA LEU A 44 -0.61 1.51 12.89
C LEU A 44 -1.07 2.43 11.76
N ARG A 45 -0.51 3.63 11.71
CA ARG A 45 -0.66 4.50 10.53
C ARG A 45 0.25 4.00 9.42
N VAL A 46 -0.32 3.65 8.28
CA VAL A 46 0.41 3.18 7.10
C VAL A 46 0.15 4.08 5.92
N ARG A 47 1.16 4.26 5.06
CA ARG A 47 1.00 4.94 3.77
C ARG A 47 1.20 3.93 2.66
N VAL A 48 0.16 3.67 1.88
CA VAL A 48 0.14 2.63 0.86
C VAL A 48 -0.28 3.27 -0.46
N MET A 49 0.55 3.16 -1.50
CA MET A 49 0.27 3.68 -2.85
C MET A 49 -0.20 5.16 -2.87
N GLY A 50 0.36 5.98 -1.98
CA GLY A 50 0.05 7.41 -1.84
C GLY A 50 -1.09 7.74 -0.86
N GLU A 51 -1.84 6.76 -0.40
CA GLU A 51 -2.98 6.94 0.49
C GLU A 51 -2.59 6.72 1.96
N ALA A 52 -3.15 7.53 2.86
CA ALA A 52 -2.96 7.39 4.30
C ALA A 52 -4.06 6.51 4.88
N LEU A 53 -3.69 5.36 5.42
CA LEU A 53 -4.60 4.35 5.95
C LEU A 53 -4.27 4.04 7.41
N LEU A 54 -5.21 3.38 8.09
CA LEU A 54 -5.05 2.91 9.45
C LEU A 54 -5.23 1.38 9.49
N ALA A 55 -4.20 0.67 9.94
CA ALA A 55 -4.25 -0.75 10.20
C ALA A 55 -4.50 -0.98 11.70
N PHE A 56 -5.49 -1.82 12.03
CA PHE A 56 -5.82 -2.20 13.39
C PHE A 56 -6.14 -3.71 13.42
N ARG A 57 -5.98 -4.32 14.60
CA ARG A 57 -6.36 -5.72 14.84
C ARG A 57 -7.61 -5.74 15.71
N ASP A 58 -8.70 -6.22 15.14
CA ASP A 58 -9.98 -6.36 15.82
C ASP A 58 -9.99 -7.53 16.82
N SER A 59 -10.96 -7.50 17.73
CA SER A 59 -11.18 -8.47 18.82
C SER A 59 -12.13 -9.61 18.49
N THR A 60 -12.76 -9.61 17.30
CA THR A 60 -13.64 -10.70 16.81
C THR A 60 -12.89 -11.93 16.34
#